data_AF-A0A9D8SU21-F1
#
_entry.id   AF-A0A9D8SU21-F1
#
_cell.length_a   1.000
_cell.length_b   1.000
_cell.length_c   1.000
_cell.angle_alpha   90.00
_cell.angle_beta   90.00
_cell.angle_gamma   90.00
#
_symmetry.space_group_name_H-M   'P 1'
#
loop_
_entity.id
_entity.type
_entity.pdbx_description
1 polymer ?
#
loop_
_entity_poly.entity_id
_entity_poly.type
_entity_poly.pdbx_seq_one_letter_code
_entity_poly.pdbx_strand_id
1 'polypeptide(L)'
;MRRVLDFLFLSVIVVLSSSCNIDEEITTSLPPKIILDSHSGVYSVKQGRELTIAPSYENAEGATYSWKLDGRLIGNDASLRFMREAVGEYYIVLTVTASTGSANEEIRVDVVELEIPTVTIAGKESITVALGTELELNASVRKTSLPTSLSWSVNDEVVSQELFYTFTADALGTYTIVAEASNEDGAHSDTMTIEVVNPEDMPFVWEFDRDAYHTVAGRRLQIVPSTLSEVEGVAYAWSVEGVDEVISEESSLVFVAESTGEYHITATATAERGTGEVSLTHKFTVTVYEEGAYRRTPNGSSEADWNRVFEYTPAPGQFINELKTGGFDETITTPEAAIAYAEARMREVDSSGNPSPNWVSLGGFGGYIVVGFDHSIANSGSYDLAILGNSFAGSSEPGIVWVMQDENGDGEPNDTWYQLAGSETGKATTIENYAVTYYRPSGIAMPVQWTDNLGNSGEIDYLKQFHRQDYYYPLWIEADSYTLTGTCLEPRNYDASGNGSYWVNDKYDWGYSDNYSPVDRLTEDENVEGETNVNHFKISNAIDCLGEPIDLDYIDFMKVQCGVNAKSGWLGELSTEVLGFYDYNIKR
;
A
#
# COMPACT_ATOMS: atom_id res chain seq x y z
N MET A 1 -90.38 -35.94 -12.70
CA MET A 1 -91.70 -35.49 -12.22
C MET A 1 -92.25 -34.52 -13.26
N ARG A 2 -93.40 -34.85 -13.87
CA ARG A 2 -94.16 -34.18 -14.97
C ARG A 2 -93.41 -34.02 -16.32
N ARG A 3 -93.69 -34.84 -17.35
CA ARG A 3 -94.89 -34.88 -18.25
C ARG A 3 -94.97 -33.59 -19.10
N VAL A 4 -95.13 -33.58 -20.42
CA VAL A 4 -95.84 -34.48 -21.38
C VAL A 4 -95.58 -33.85 -22.78
N LEU A 5 -95.23 -34.63 -23.82
CA LEU A 5 -96.13 -35.12 -24.91
C LEU A 5 -96.53 -33.93 -25.85
N ASP A 6 -96.44 -33.97 -27.17
CA ASP A 6 -96.95 -34.91 -28.17
C ASP A 6 -96.61 -34.32 -29.57
N PHE A 7 -96.71 -34.94 -30.76
CA PHE A 7 -96.68 -36.30 -31.31
C PHE A 7 -97.24 -36.17 -32.77
N LEU A 8 -96.68 -36.93 -33.72
CA LEU A 8 -97.27 -37.36 -35.03
C LEU A 8 -97.43 -36.30 -36.16
N PHE A 9 -97.50 -36.61 -37.46
CA PHE A 9 -97.89 -37.80 -38.28
C PHE A 9 -97.11 -37.72 -39.62
N LEU A 10 -96.39 -38.75 -40.10
CA LEU A 10 -96.82 -39.82 -41.05
C LEU A 10 -96.88 -39.36 -42.54
N SER A 11 -95.96 -39.83 -43.42
CA SER A 11 -96.09 -40.96 -44.39
C SER A 11 -96.68 -40.58 -45.77
N VAL A 12 -96.15 -40.98 -46.94
CA VAL A 12 -96.25 -42.33 -47.56
C VAL A 12 -95.51 -42.36 -48.94
N ILE A 13 -94.65 -43.38 -49.16
CA ILE A 13 -94.51 -44.38 -50.29
C ILE A 13 -94.39 -43.85 -51.77
N VAL A 14 -93.46 -44.25 -52.66
CA VAL A 14 -93.27 -45.53 -53.44
C VAL A 14 -91.90 -45.51 -54.20
N VAL A 15 -90.94 -46.43 -53.97
CA VAL A 15 -90.43 -47.66 -54.69
C VAL A 15 -89.77 -47.55 -56.10
N LEU A 16 -88.62 -48.25 -56.24
CA LEU A 16 -87.85 -48.80 -57.40
C LEU A 16 -86.71 -47.90 -57.92
N SER A 17 -85.45 -48.31 -58.18
CA SER A 17 -84.79 -49.60 -58.44
C SER A 17 -83.24 -49.47 -58.33
N SER A 18 -82.51 -50.58 -58.11
CA SER A 18 -81.04 -50.68 -57.99
C SER A 18 -80.24 -50.47 -59.29
N SER A 19 -79.11 -49.75 -59.23
CA SER A 19 -77.83 -50.05 -59.93
C SER A 19 -76.71 -49.11 -59.45
N CYS A 20 -75.47 -49.63 -59.36
CA CYS A 20 -74.28 -48.98 -58.79
C CYS A 20 -73.54 -48.00 -59.74
N ASN A 21 -72.91 -47.01 -59.08
CA ASN A 21 -71.72 -46.20 -59.39
C ASN A 21 -71.70 -45.30 -60.63
N ILE A 22 -71.61 -43.98 -60.39
CA ILE A 22 -70.36 -43.21 -60.42
C ILE A 22 -70.45 -42.15 -59.30
N ASP A 23 -69.43 -42.12 -58.45
CA ASP A 23 -69.18 -41.10 -57.43
C ASP A 23 -69.05 -39.72 -58.10
N GLU A 24 -69.95 -38.80 -57.79
CA GLU A 24 -69.62 -37.37 -57.75
C GLU A 24 -69.45 -37.03 -56.27
N GLU A 25 -68.20 -37.04 -55.81
CA GLU A 25 -67.83 -36.27 -54.62
C GLU A 25 -68.28 -34.83 -54.86
N ILE A 26 -69.32 -34.40 -54.15
CA ILE A 26 -69.56 -32.98 -53.93
C ILE A 26 -68.44 -32.52 -53.00
N THR A 27 -67.29 -32.16 -53.57
CA THR A 27 -66.32 -31.36 -52.83
C THR A 27 -66.96 -30.00 -52.64
N THR A 28 -67.54 -29.77 -51.46
CA THR A 28 -67.88 -28.43 -51.02
C THR A 28 -66.59 -27.63 -51.01
N SER A 29 -66.36 -26.86 -52.06
CA SER A 29 -65.22 -25.95 -52.21
C SER A 29 -65.29 -24.93 -51.06
N LEU A 30 -64.44 -25.11 -50.06
CA LEU A 30 -64.38 -24.25 -48.88
C LEU A 30 -63.71 -22.91 -49.23
N PRO A 31 -64.11 -21.80 -48.60
CA PRO A 31 -63.39 -20.53 -48.74
C PRO A 31 -61.94 -20.69 -48.24
N PRO A 32 -61.02 -19.80 -48.69
CA PRO A 32 -59.66 -19.81 -48.18
C PRO A 32 -59.67 -19.63 -46.66
N LYS A 33 -58.73 -20.28 -45.97
CA LYS A 33 -58.55 -20.16 -44.52
C LYS A 33 -57.12 -19.72 -44.26
N ILE A 34 -56.97 -18.64 -43.52
CA ILE A 34 -55.68 -18.07 -43.13
C ILE A 34 -55.29 -18.70 -41.79
N ILE A 35 -54.06 -19.19 -41.68
CA ILE A 35 -53.48 -19.71 -40.46
C ILE A 35 -52.22 -18.91 -40.18
N LEU A 36 -52.33 -17.98 -39.25
CA LEU A 36 -51.21 -17.13 -38.83
C LEU A 36 -50.12 -17.97 -38.16
N ASP A 37 -48.88 -17.56 -38.39
CA ASP A 37 -47.68 -18.09 -37.72
C ASP A 37 -47.57 -17.61 -36.24
N SER A 38 -48.28 -16.54 -35.87
CA SER A 38 -48.52 -16.14 -34.47
C SER A 38 -49.89 -16.60 -33.98
N HIS A 39 -49.94 -17.36 -32.88
CA HIS A 39 -51.18 -17.84 -32.26
C HIS A 39 -52.10 -16.71 -31.76
N SER A 40 -51.56 -15.52 -31.53
CA SER A 40 -52.30 -14.35 -31.04
C SER A 40 -52.63 -13.33 -32.12
N GLY A 41 -52.06 -13.47 -33.33
CA GLY A 41 -52.08 -12.43 -34.36
C GLY A 41 -51.26 -11.18 -34.02
N VAL A 42 -50.54 -11.19 -32.89
CA VAL A 42 -49.62 -10.12 -32.48
C VAL A 42 -48.19 -10.51 -32.86
N TYR A 43 -47.48 -9.56 -33.44
CA TYR A 43 -46.06 -9.63 -33.77
C TYR A 43 -45.36 -8.43 -33.13
N SER A 44 -44.07 -8.54 -32.87
CA SER A 44 -43.25 -7.41 -32.44
C SER A 44 -41.97 -7.35 -33.25
N VAL A 45 -41.52 -6.12 -33.53
CA VAL A 45 -40.27 -5.85 -34.25
C VAL A 45 -39.65 -4.57 -33.72
N LYS A 46 -38.32 -4.49 -33.67
CA LYS A 46 -37.62 -3.27 -33.29
C LYS A 46 -37.73 -2.24 -34.43
N GLN A 47 -37.83 -0.96 -34.09
CA GLN A 47 -37.84 0.12 -35.08
C GLN A 47 -36.66 -0.01 -36.06
N GLY A 48 -36.91 0.26 -37.34
CA GLY A 48 -35.93 0.13 -38.42
C GLY A 48 -35.56 -1.32 -38.82
N ARG A 49 -36.04 -2.36 -38.12
CA ARG A 49 -35.82 -3.77 -38.51
C ARG A 49 -36.96 -4.32 -39.36
N GLU A 50 -36.61 -5.27 -40.24
CA GLU A 50 -37.59 -5.98 -41.07
C GLU A 50 -38.16 -7.18 -40.32
N LEU A 51 -39.49 -7.26 -40.25
CA LEU A 51 -40.26 -8.42 -39.84
C LEU A 51 -40.82 -9.11 -41.08
N THR A 52 -40.62 -10.42 -41.20
CA THR A 52 -41.31 -11.23 -42.20
C THR A 52 -42.49 -11.96 -41.55
N ILE A 53 -43.68 -11.74 -42.09
CA ILE A 53 -44.93 -12.39 -41.66
C ILE A 53 -45.35 -13.36 -42.76
N ALA A 54 -45.37 -14.65 -42.46
CA ALA A 54 -45.58 -15.70 -43.45
C ALA A 54 -46.67 -16.68 -42.99
N PRO A 55 -47.96 -16.30 -43.12
CA PRO A 55 -49.06 -17.20 -42.81
C PRO A 55 -49.07 -18.43 -43.72
N SER A 56 -49.70 -19.49 -43.24
CA SER A 56 -50.05 -20.65 -44.06
C SER A 56 -51.52 -20.58 -44.46
N TYR A 57 -51.86 -21.23 -45.59
CA TYR A 57 -53.17 -21.09 -46.20
C TYR A 57 -53.75 -22.45 -46.59
N GLU A 58 -55.01 -22.68 -46.24
CA GLU A 58 -55.81 -23.81 -46.74
C GLU A 58 -56.82 -23.29 -47.79
N ASN A 59 -57.14 -24.09 -48.80
CA ASN A 59 -58.10 -23.76 -49.87
C ASN A 59 -57.79 -22.44 -50.63
N ALA A 60 -56.51 -22.09 -50.78
CA ALA A 60 -56.04 -20.83 -51.38
C ALA A 60 -55.31 -21.02 -52.73
N GLU A 61 -55.55 -22.12 -53.44
CA GLU A 61 -54.95 -22.35 -54.76
C GLU A 61 -55.39 -21.26 -55.76
N GLY A 62 -54.42 -20.60 -56.39
CA GLY A 62 -54.66 -19.48 -57.31
C GLY A 62 -55.18 -18.20 -56.63
N ALA A 63 -55.09 -18.10 -55.30
CA ALA A 63 -55.54 -16.91 -54.58
C ALA A 63 -54.63 -15.70 -54.81
N THR A 64 -55.22 -14.51 -54.64
CA THR A 64 -54.51 -13.23 -54.56
C THR A 64 -54.47 -12.73 -53.13
N TYR A 65 -53.38 -12.06 -52.77
CA TYR A 65 -53.11 -11.58 -51.41
C TYR A 65 -53.11 -10.04 -51.40
N SER A 66 -53.70 -9.45 -50.36
CA SER A 66 -53.69 -8.00 -50.17
C SER A 66 -53.44 -7.69 -48.71
N TRP A 67 -52.33 -7.00 -48.44
CA TRP A 67 -51.97 -6.51 -47.12
C TRP A 67 -52.23 -5.01 -47.05
N LYS A 68 -53.03 -4.55 -46.09
CA LYS A 68 -53.37 -3.13 -45.93
C LYS A 68 -53.09 -2.63 -44.53
N LEU A 69 -52.41 -1.49 -44.44
CA LEU A 69 -52.28 -0.68 -43.23
C LEU A 69 -53.07 0.61 -43.44
N ASP A 70 -53.99 0.94 -42.53
CA ASP A 70 -54.88 2.10 -42.63
C ASP A 70 -55.62 2.18 -43.98
N GLY A 71 -56.02 1.03 -44.52
CA GLY A 71 -56.69 0.89 -45.82
C GLY A 71 -55.80 1.05 -47.05
N ARG A 72 -54.52 1.40 -46.89
CA ARG A 72 -53.54 1.52 -47.99
C ARG A 72 -52.81 0.19 -48.22
N LEU A 73 -52.73 -0.26 -49.47
CA LEU A 73 -52.01 -1.47 -49.86
C LEU A 73 -50.51 -1.32 -49.56
N ILE A 74 -49.95 -2.26 -48.79
CA ILE A 74 -48.53 -2.31 -48.40
C ILE A 74 -47.82 -3.58 -48.89
N GLY A 75 -48.55 -4.58 -49.41
CA GLY A 75 -47.98 -5.80 -49.99
C GLY A 75 -49.04 -6.63 -50.71
N ASN A 76 -48.61 -7.48 -51.65
CA ASN A 76 -49.48 -8.33 -52.47
C ASN A 76 -48.98 -9.78 -52.62
N ASP A 77 -47.88 -10.13 -51.97
CA ASP A 77 -47.35 -11.50 -51.92
C ASP A 77 -48.02 -12.30 -50.80
N ALA A 78 -47.82 -13.62 -50.81
CA ALA A 78 -48.32 -14.54 -49.78
C ALA A 78 -47.71 -14.27 -48.39
N SER A 79 -46.59 -13.57 -48.32
CA SER A 79 -45.93 -13.11 -47.10
C SER A 79 -45.73 -11.60 -47.14
N LEU A 80 -45.68 -10.94 -45.98
CA LEU A 80 -45.39 -9.52 -45.86
C LEU A 80 -44.01 -9.30 -45.24
N ARG A 81 -43.19 -8.45 -45.87
CA ARG A 81 -42.03 -7.81 -45.23
C ARG A 81 -42.47 -6.46 -44.69
N PHE A 82 -42.34 -6.25 -43.39
CA PHE A 82 -42.82 -5.06 -42.69
C PHE A 82 -41.68 -4.40 -41.92
N MET A 83 -41.53 -3.08 -42.09
CA MET A 83 -40.52 -2.26 -41.41
C MET A 83 -41.09 -0.84 -41.19
N ARG A 84 -40.84 -0.27 -40.01
CA ARG A 84 -41.20 1.11 -39.66
C ARG A 84 -40.13 1.73 -38.78
N GLU A 85 -39.90 3.03 -38.99
CA GLU A 85 -39.02 3.86 -38.13
C GLU A 85 -39.77 4.38 -36.90
N ALA A 86 -41.08 4.59 -37.00
CA ALA A 86 -41.88 5.09 -35.91
C ALA A 86 -42.34 3.94 -35.00
N VAL A 87 -42.14 4.13 -33.70
CA VAL A 87 -42.65 3.25 -32.65
C VAL A 87 -44.16 3.36 -32.59
N GLY A 88 -44.83 2.22 -32.39
CA GLY A 88 -46.28 2.19 -32.26
C GLY A 88 -46.87 0.85 -32.64
N GLU A 89 -48.18 0.75 -32.46
CA GLU A 89 -48.95 -0.41 -32.87
C GLU A 89 -49.49 -0.19 -34.29
N TYR A 90 -49.23 -1.14 -35.17
CA TYR A 90 -49.68 -1.11 -36.57
C TYR A 90 -50.65 -2.24 -36.84
N TYR A 91 -51.87 -1.89 -37.22
CA TYR A 91 -52.94 -2.84 -37.50
C TYR A 91 -53.00 -3.11 -39.00
N ILE A 92 -52.65 -4.33 -39.40
CA ILE A 92 -52.55 -4.74 -40.79
C ILE A 92 -53.63 -5.75 -41.09
N VAL A 93 -54.41 -5.52 -42.15
CA VAL A 93 -55.44 -6.46 -42.61
C VAL A 93 -54.89 -7.24 -43.80
N LEU A 94 -54.82 -8.56 -43.65
CA LEU A 94 -54.56 -9.50 -44.73
C LEU A 94 -55.89 -9.98 -45.32
N THR A 95 -56.09 -9.75 -46.61
CA THR A 95 -57.19 -10.33 -47.38
C THR A 95 -56.64 -11.38 -48.35
N VAL A 96 -57.17 -12.60 -48.28
CA VAL A 96 -56.90 -13.67 -49.25
C VAL A 96 -58.17 -13.89 -50.06
N THR A 97 -58.05 -13.85 -51.39
CA THR A 97 -59.18 -14.03 -52.31
C THR A 97 -58.89 -15.13 -53.31
N ALA A 98 -59.66 -16.21 -53.24
CA ALA A 98 -59.65 -17.31 -54.21
C ALA A 98 -60.97 -17.31 -55.02
N SER A 99 -61.06 -18.16 -56.04
CA SER A 99 -62.32 -18.36 -56.79
C SER A 99 -63.47 -18.87 -55.92
N THR A 100 -63.14 -19.45 -54.77
CA THR A 100 -64.06 -20.12 -53.83
C THR A 100 -64.59 -19.19 -52.72
N GLY A 101 -64.02 -17.99 -52.57
CA GLY A 101 -64.39 -17.02 -51.55
C GLY A 101 -63.22 -16.14 -51.11
N SER A 102 -63.43 -15.38 -50.03
CA SER A 102 -62.40 -14.54 -49.42
C SER A 102 -62.38 -14.72 -47.90
N ALA A 103 -61.20 -14.63 -47.32
CA ALA A 103 -60.96 -14.56 -45.88
C ALA A 103 -60.12 -13.34 -45.55
N ASN A 104 -60.34 -12.80 -44.34
CA ASN A 104 -59.58 -11.68 -43.81
C ASN A 104 -59.10 -11.99 -42.40
N GLU A 105 -57.88 -11.61 -42.09
CA GLU A 105 -57.35 -11.58 -40.73
C GLU A 105 -56.72 -10.21 -40.46
N GLU A 106 -56.95 -9.68 -39.26
CA GLU A 106 -56.26 -8.49 -38.77
C GLU A 106 -55.13 -8.93 -37.85
N ILE A 107 -53.94 -8.39 -38.09
CA ILE A 107 -52.76 -8.61 -37.27
C ILE A 107 -52.28 -7.29 -36.68
N ARG A 108 -51.70 -7.36 -35.48
CA ARG A 108 -51.07 -6.22 -34.82
C ARG A 108 -49.56 -6.40 -34.83
N VAL A 109 -48.83 -5.40 -35.35
CA VAL A 109 -47.38 -5.36 -35.28
C VAL A 109 -46.97 -4.24 -34.32
N ASP A 110 -46.38 -4.61 -33.18
CA ASP A 110 -45.86 -3.69 -32.18
C ASP A 110 -44.42 -3.33 -32.56
N VAL A 111 -44.22 -2.14 -33.11
CA VAL A 111 -42.89 -1.60 -33.41
C VAL A 111 -42.37 -0.93 -32.15
N VAL A 112 -41.30 -1.48 -31.58
CA VAL A 112 -40.75 -1.07 -30.27
C VAL A 112 -39.38 -0.40 -30.41
N GLU A 113 -39.01 0.42 -29.41
CA GLU A 113 -37.71 1.11 -29.38
C GLU A 113 -36.53 0.14 -29.27
N LEU A 114 -35.38 0.58 -29.80
CA LEU A 114 -34.09 -0.06 -29.57
C LEU A 114 -33.68 0.14 -28.11
N GLU A 115 -33.21 -0.93 -27.45
CA GLU A 115 -32.73 -0.91 -26.08
C GLU A 115 -31.19 -0.90 -26.04
N ILE A 116 -30.56 0.13 -26.58
CA ILE A 116 -29.10 0.26 -26.55
C ILE A 116 -28.64 0.41 -25.09
N PRO A 117 -27.67 -0.39 -24.62
CA PRO A 117 -27.17 -0.27 -23.26
C PRO A 117 -26.43 1.06 -23.08
N THR A 118 -26.34 1.53 -21.84
CA THR A 118 -25.55 2.72 -21.50
C THR A 118 -24.49 2.31 -20.50
N VAL A 119 -23.25 2.72 -20.73
CA VAL A 119 -22.12 2.49 -19.84
C VAL A 119 -21.52 3.81 -19.41
N THR A 120 -21.01 3.87 -18.19
CA THR A 120 -20.27 5.02 -17.66
C THR A 120 -19.09 4.51 -16.84
N ILE A 121 -17.92 5.10 -17.02
CA ILE A 121 -16.74 4.87 -16.20
C ILE A 121 -16.86 5.75 -14.94
N ALA A 122 -16.67 5.16 -13.76
CA ALA A 122 -16.65 5.91 -12.51
C ALA A 122 -15.35 6.73 -12.39
N GLY A 123 -15.46 7.98 -11.91
CA GLY A 123 -14.31 8.86 -11.68
C GLY A 123 -14.32 10.11 -12.55
N LYS A 124 -13.14 10.70 -12.76
CA LYS A 124 -12.92 11.90 -13.58
C LYS A 124 -12.61 11.52 -15.03
N GLU A 125 -12.87 12.44 -15.96
CA GLU A 125 -12.58 12.23 -17.39
C GLU A 125 -11.07 12.12 -17.70
N SER A 126 -10.21 12.67 -16.83
CA SER A 126 -8.75 12.63 -16.98
C SER A 126 -8.08 12.41 -15.62
N ILE A 127 -7.16 11.45 -15.58
CA ILE A 127 -6.39 11.08 -14.39
C ILE A 127 -4.90 11.08 -14.75
N THR A 128 -4.04 11.54 -13.84
CA THR A 128 -2.60 11.38 -13.91
C THR A 128 -2.18 10.30 -12.92
N VAL A 129 -1.29 9.39 -13.29
CA VAL A 129 -0.72 8.42 -12.36
C VAL A 129 0.79 8.35 -12.50
N ALA A 130 1.50 8.04 -11.43
CA ALA A 130 2.92 7.71 -11.53
C ALA A 130 3.11 6.36 -12.24
N LEU A 131 4.23 6.20 -12.95
CA LEU A 131 4.62 4.94 -13.58
C LEU A 131 4.50 3.75 -12.61
N GLY A 132 3.89 2.65 -13.05
CA GLY A 132 3.66 1.47 -12.21
C GLY A 132 2.49 1.55 -11.23
N THR A 133 1.80 2.70 -11.12
CA THR A 133 0.60 2.83 -10.30
C THR A 133 -0.51 1.91 -10.81
N GLU A 134 -1.09 1.12 -9.91
CA GLU A 134 -2.32 0.38 -10.19
C GLU A 134 -3.52 1.26 -9.92
N LEU A 135 -4.44 1.33 -10.88
CA LEU A 135 -5.68 2.09 -10.77
C LEU A 135 -6.86 1.19 -11.12
N GLU A 136 -7.71 0.91 -10.14
CA GLU A 136 -8.96 0.20 -10.39
C GLU A 136 -10.01 1.13 -10.99
N LEU A 137 -10.46 0.79 -12.20
CA LEU A 137 -11.52 1.47 -12.91
C LEU A 137 -12.80 0.66 -12.83
N ASN A 138 -13.90 1.31 -12.49
CA ASN A 138 -15.20 0.68 -12.34
C ASN A 138 -16.18 1.20 -13.40
N ALA A 139 -16.96 0.31 -14.01
CA ALA A 139 -18.00 0.67 -14.96
C ALA A 139 -19.40 0.41 -14.39
N SER A 140 -20.32 1.32 -14.67
CA SER A 140 -21.75 1.14 -14.41
C SER A 140 -22.48 0.92 -15.73
N VAL A 141 -23.11 -0.23 -15.89
CA VAL A 141 -23.93 -0.55 -17.07
C VAL A 141 -25.42 -0.52 -16.71
N ARG A 142 -26.19 0.30 -17.42
CA ARG A 142 -27.64 0.35 -17.25
C ARG A 142 -28.26 -0.96 -17.71
N LYS A 143 -29.06 -1.59 -16.85
CA LYS A 143 -29.78 -2.84 -17.16
C LYS A 143 -30.75 -2.66 -18.34
N THR A 144 -30.65 -3.53 -19.33
CA THR A 144 -31.59 -3.65 -20.46
C THR A 144 -32.36 -4.98 -20.36
N SER A 145 -33.41 -5.19 -21.17
CA SER A 145 -34.07 -6.50 -21.26
C SER A 145 -33.28 -7.51 -22.11
N LEU A 146 -32.31 -7.01 -22.89
CA LEU A 146 -31.46 -7.80 -23.78
C LEU A 146 -30.15 -8.20 -23.08
N PRO A 147 -29.57 -9.38 -23.43
CA PRO A 147 -28.22 -9.72 -23.01
C PRO A 147 -27.24 -8.62 -23.44
N THR A 148 -26.47 -8.10 -22.48
CA THR A 148 -25.51 -7.01 -22.71
C THR A 148 -24.10 -7.51 -22.40
N SER A 149 -23.16 -7.28 -23.32
CA SER A 149 -21.73 -7.48 -23.10
C SER A 149 -21.05 -6.17 -22.72
N LEU A 150 -19.97 -6.26 -21.94
CA LEU A 150 -19.08 -5.15 -21.60
C LEU A 150 -17.66 -5.52 -22.04
N SER A 151 -16.91 -4.54 -22.51
CA SER A 151 -15.47 -4.67 -22.74
C SER A 151 -14.74 -3.38 -22.39
N TRP A 152 -13.54 -3.52 -21.84
CA TRP A 152 -12.57 -2.44 -21.65
C TRP A 152 -11.50 -2.53 -22.74
N SER A 153 -11.10 -1.39 -23.31
CA SER A 153 -9.93 -1.30 -24.16
C SER A 153 -8.96 -0.21 -23.73
N VAL A 154 -7.67 -0.46 -23.96
CA VAL A 154 -6.57 0.49 -23.76
C VAL A 154 -5.93 0.71 -25.13
N ASN A 155 -5.94 1.95 -25.62
CA ASN A 155 -5.40 2.29 -26.95
C ASN A 155 -5.91 1.33 -28.06
N ASP A 156 -7.23 1.09 -28.06
CA ASP A 156 -7.96 0.21 -28.99
C ASP A 156 -7.75 -1.32 -28.80
N GLU A 157 -6.94 -1.76 -27.83
CA GLU A 157 -6.77 -3.18 -27.50
C GLU A 157 -7.65 -3.61 -26.33
N VAL A 158 -8.47 -4.67 -26.50
CA VAL A 158 -9.37 -5.16 -25.45
C VAL A 158 -8.58 -5.86 -24.34
N VAL A 159 -8.78 -5.42 -23.09
CA VAL A 159 -8.04 -5.87 -21.90
C VAL A 159 -8.90 -6.57 -20.85
N SER A 160 -10.21 -6.29 -20.79
CA SER A 160 -11.12 -6.90 -19.81
C SER A 160 -12.56 -6.94 -20.35
N GLN A 161 -13.39 -7.82 -19.79
CA GLN A 161 -14.84 -7.89 -19.99
C GLN A 161 -15.63 -7.83 -18.67
N GLU A 162 -14.93 -7.61 -17.57
CA GLU A 162 -15.51 -7.52 -16.23
C GLU A 162 -16.06 -6.11 -15.95
N LEU A 163 -16.85 -5.96 -14.89
CA LEU A 163 -17.37 -4.65 -14.45
C LEU A 163 -16.26 -3.72 -13.92
N PHE A 164 -15.10 -4.26 -13.58
CA PHE A 164 -13.92 -3.52 -13.18
C PHE A 164 -12.71 -3.89 -14.04
N TYR A 165 -11.73 -3.00 -14.09
CA TYR A 165 -10.45 -3.20 -14.77
C TYR A 165 -9.34 -2.49 -14.00
N THR A 166 -8.29 -3.21 -13.62
CA THR A 166 -7.10 -2.63 -13.00
C THR A 166 -6.11 -2.20 -14.09
N PHE A 167 -5.93 -0.89 -14.25
CA PHE A 167 -4.96 -0.30 -15.16
C PHE A 167 -3.58 -0.22 -14.51
N THR A 168 -2.54 -0.59 -15.26
CA THR A 168 -1.13 -0.38 -14.91
C THR A 168 -0.33 -0.15 -16.18
N ALA A 169 0.68 0.72 -16.12
CA ALA A 169 1.55 1.00 -17.26
C ALA A 169 3.03 0.92 -16.86
N ASP A 170 3.83 0.34 -17.75
CA ASP A 170 5.28 0.22 -17.66
C ASP A 170 6.03 1.26 -18.52
N ALA A 171 5.28 2.11 -19.24
CA ALA A 171 5.82 3.22 -20.02
C ALA A 171 5.05 4.53 -19.77
N LEU A 172 5.79 5.64 -19.78
CA LEU A 172 5.24 7.00 -19.74
C LEU A 172 4.40 7.28 -20.99
N GLY A 173 3.37 8.11 -20.83
CA GLY A 173 2.55 8.57 -21.94
C GLY A 173 1.07 8.72 -21.61
N THR A 174 0.26 9.01 -22.62
CA THR A 174 -1.20 9.12 -22.48
C THR A 174 -1.87 7.87 -23.02
N TYR A 175 -2.73 7.27 -22.21
CA TYR A 175 -3.50 6.08 -22.52
C TYR A 175 -4.97 6.45 -22.64
N THR A 176 -5.62 5.97 -23.70
CA THR A 176 -7.07 6.12 -23.88
C THR A 176 -7.75 4.85 -23.39
N ILE A 177 -8.61 4.99 -22.38
CA ILE A 177 -9.37 3.89 -21.81
C ILE A 177 -10.82 4.01 -22.29
N VAL A 178 -11.37 2.94 -22.83
CA VAL A 178 -12.75 2.90 -23.30
C VAL A 178 -13.49 1.74 -22.65
N ALA A 179 -14.62 2.02 -22.01
CA ALA A 179 -15.59 1.00 -21.62
C ALA A 179 -16.72 1.00 -22.64
N GLU A 180 -16.96 -0.12 -23.31
CA GLU A 180 -18.02 -0.29 -24.29
C GLU A 180 -19.03 -1.35 -23.82
N ALA A 181 -20.30 -0.96 -23.75
CA ALA A 181 -21.41 -1.90 -23.56
C ALA A 181 -22.18 -2.07 -24.86
N SER A 182 -22.51 -3.30 -25.22
CA SER A 182 -23.20 -3.62 -26.47
C SER A 182 -24.22 -4.74 -26.32
N ASN A 183 -25.26 -4.71 -27.15
CA ASN A 183 -26.22 -5.78 -27.34
C ASN A 183 -26.66 -5.84 -28.80
N GLU A 184 -27.67 -6.66 -29.12
CA GLU A 184 -28.14 -6.78 -30.49
C GLU A 184 -28.72 -5.46 -31.06
N ASP A 185 -29.17 -4.54 -30.22
CA ASP A 185 -29.77 -3.25 -30.59
C ASP A 185 -28.75 -2.13 -30.80
N GLY A 186 -27.51 -2.29 -30.34
CA GLY A 186 -26.41 -1.34 -30.58
C GLY A 186 -25.36 -1.34 -29.47
N ALA A 187 -24.49 -0.34 -29.48
CA ALA A 187 -23.43 -0.15 -28.49
C ALA A 187 -23.36 1.30 -28.00
N HIS A 188 -22.86 1.47 -26.78
CA HIS A 188 -22.48 2.74 -26.18
C HIS A 188 -21.08 2.60 -25.60
N SER A 189 -20.24 3.60 -25.80
CA SER A 189 -18.90 3.68 -25.20
C SER A 189 -18.78 4.90 -24.30
N ASP A 190 -18.05 4.77 -23.21
CA ASP A 190 -17.56 5.88 -22.41
C ASP A 190 -16.02 5.86 -22.40
N THR A 191 -15.39 7.04 -22.31
CA THR A 191 -13.96 7.19 -22.54
C THR A 191 -13.32 8.09 -21.50
N MET A 192 -12.13 7.71 -21.04
CA MET A 192 -11.28 8.56 -20.20
C MET A 192 -9.83 8.51 -20.66
N THR A 193 -9.03 9.48 -20.22
CA THR A 193 -7.59 9.51 -20.46
C THR A 193 -6.79 9.34 -19.18
N ILE A 194 -5.74 8.52 -19.25
CA ILE A 194 -4.77 8.36 -18.16
C ILE A 194 -3.41 8.86 -18.65
N GLU A 195 -2.86 9.87 -18.00
CA GLU A 195 -1.48 10.34 -18.21
C GLU A 195 -0.55 9.65 -17.21
N VAL A 196 0.46 8.94 -17.71
CA VAL A 196 1.47 8.25 -16.90
C VAL A 196 2.76 9.08 -16.91
N VAL A 197 3.16 9.56 -15.71
CA VAL A 197 4.31 10.45 -15.50
C VAL A 197 5.38 9.78 -14.62
N ASN A 198 6.58 10.37 -14.55
CA ASN A 198 7.56 9.90 -13.58
C ASN A 198 7.10 10.24 -12.16
N PRO A 199 7.42 9.40 -11.15
CA PRO A 199 7.16 9.72 -9.76
C PRO A 199 7.73 11.09 -9.32
N GLU A 200 8.89 11.49 -9.85
CA GLU A 200 9.53 12.79 -9.54
C GLU A 200 8.74 14.00 -10.08
N ASP A 201 7.85 13.81 -11.06
CA ASP A 201 7.00 14.85 -11.63
C ASP A 201 5.68 15.03 -10.85
N MET A 202 5.47 14.22 -9.80
CA MET A 202 4.28 14.29 -8.95
C MET A 202 4.27 15.59 -8.12
N PRO A 203 3.08 16.15 -7.82
CA PRO A 203 2.99 17.40 -7.05
C PRO A 203 3.25 17.23 -5.55
N PHE A 204 3.52 16.01 -5.10
CA PHE A 204 3.88 15.66 -3.72
C PHE A 204 4.94 14.55 -3.74
N VAL A 205 5.73 14.47 -2.67
CA VAL A 205 6.71 13.41 -2.42
C VAL A 205 6.17 12.49 -1.34
N TRP A 206 6.16 11.18 -1.62
CA TRP A 206 5.78 10.13 -0.68
C TRP A 206 6.57 8.87 -1.03
N GLU A 207 7.74 8.74 -0.43
CA GLU A 207 8.75 7.72 -0.77
C GLU A 207 9.04 6.82 0.42
N PHE A 208 9.42 5.58 0.14
CA PHE A 208 9.76 4.56 1.14
C PHE A 208 11.08 3.91 0.75
N ASP A 209 11.94 3.65 1.74
CA ASP A 209 13.25 3.01 1.50
C ASP A 209 13.16 1.48 1.34
N ARG A 210 12.01 0.90 1.70
CA ARG A 210 11.79 -0.55 1.75
C ARG A 210 10.38 -0.91 1.32
N ASP A 211 10.27 -2.01 0.58
CA ASP A 211 9.03 -2.64 0.12
C ASP A 211 8.73 -3.97 0.85
N ALA A 212 9.65 -4.44 1.71
CA ALA A 212 9.50 -5.66 2.48
C ALA A 212 9.79 -5.43 3.96
N TYR A 213 8.95 -6.03 4.80
CA TYR A 213 9.05 -5.95 6.25
C TYR A 213 8.81 -7.30 6.91
N HIS A 214 9.37 -7.45 8.09
CA HIS A 214 9.23 -8.64 8.92
C HIS A 214 8.72 -8.23 10.29
N THR A 215 7.87 -9.09 10.87
CA THR A 215 7.38 -8.90 12.23
C THR A 215 6.89 -10.23 12.80
N VAL A 216 6.46 -10.22 14.06
CA VAL A 216 5.86 -11.37 14.74
C VAL A 216 4.36 -11.16 14.93
N ALA A 217 3.59 -12.25 14.94
CA ALA A 217 2.16 -12.21 15.17
C ALA A 217 1.80 -11.44 16.46
N GLY A 218 0.81 -10.56 16.38
CA GLY A 218 0.34 -9.70 17.47
C GLY A 218 1.17 -8.43 17.72
N ARG A 219 2.27 -8.23 17.00
CA ARG A 219 3.10 -7.02 17.14
C ARG A 219 2.66 -5.90 16.21
N ARG A 220 2.90 -4.67 16.66
CA ARG A 220 2.78 -3.47 15.84
C ARG A 220 4.05 -3.28 15.02
N LEU A 221 3.89 -3.30 13.71
CA LEU A 221 4.89 -2.90 12.73
C LEU A 221 4.53 -1.50 12.23
N GLN A 222 5.50 -0.58 12.17
CA GLN A 222 5.30 0.74 11.58
C GLN A 222 5.96 0.81 10.20
N ILE A 223 5.20 1.20 9.19
CA ILE A 223 5.68 1.50 7.84
C ILE A 223 5.57 3.02 7.66
N VAL A 224 6.72 3.70 7.62
CA VAL A 224 6.80 5.16 7.51
C VAL A 224 7.47 5.56 6.21
N PRO A 225 7.03 6.65 5.56
CA PRO A 225 7.75 7.19 4.41
C PRO A 225 9.12 7.70 4.86
N SER A 226 10.15 7.45 4.06
CA SER A 226 11.49 8.00 4.26
C SER A 226 11.56 9.47 3.87
N THR A 227 10.77 9.87 2.87
CA THR A 227 10.57 11.26 2.49
C THR A 227 9.09 11.55 2.28
N LEU A 228 8.61 12.62 2.91
CA LEU A 228 7.23 13.09 2.81
C LEU A 228 7.21 14.61 2.65
N SER A 229 6.55 15.11 1.61
CA SER A 229 6.28 16.54 1.46
C SER A 229 4.99 16.93 2.19
N GLU A 230 4.99 18.07 2.89
CA GLU A 230 3.78 18.64 3.48
C GLU A 230 2.92 19.36 2.43
N VAL A 231 2.12 18.60 1.68
CA VAL A 231 1.17 19.14 0.68
C VAL A 231 -0.25 18.92 1.17
N GLU A 232 -1.03 20.01 1.27
CA GLU A 232 -2.45 19.91 1.64
C GLU A 232 -3.28 19.20 0.56
N GLY A 233 -4.28 18.43 0.98
CA GLY A 233 -5.25 17.80 0.07
C GLY A 233 -4.81 16.48 -0.55
N VAL A 234 -3.71 15.89 -0.07
CA VAL A 234 -3.36 14.50 -0.36
C VAL A 234 -4.14 13.59 0.58
N ALA A 235 -4.93 12.68 0.02
CA ALA A 235 -5.62 11.60 0.74
C ALA A 235 -4.81 10.31 0.61
N TYR A 236 -4.70 9.56 1.70
CA TYR A 236 -4.00 8.26 1.73
C TYR A 236 -5.01 7.14 1.97
N ALA A 237 -4.74 5.97 1.41
CA ALA A 237 -5.52 4.77 1.65
C ALA A 237 -4.59 3.55 1.66
N TRP A 238 -4.69 2.75 2.71
CA TRP A 238 -3.96 1.49 2.85
C TRP A 238 -4.94 0.32 2.81
N SER A 239 -4.62 -0.72 2.04
CA SER A 239 -5.41 -1.95 1.96
C SER A 239 -4.52 -3.19 2.04
N VAL A 240 -5.12 -4.32 2.42
CA VAL A 240 -4.45 -5.62 2.50
C VAL A 240 -5.16 -6.56 1.54
N GLU A 241 -4.41 -7.34 0.76
CA GLU A 241 -4.99 -8.29 -0.18
C GLU A 241 -5.96 -9.26 0.53
N GLY A 242 -7.17 -9.41 -0.03
CA GLY A 242 -8.25 -10.22 0.54
C GLY A 242 -9.06 -9.53 1.64
N VAL A 243 -8.79 -8.27 1.95
CA VAL A 243 -9.58 -7.42 2.85
C VAL A 243 -10.18 -6.27 2.04
N ASP A 244 -11.52 -6.25 1.95
CA ASP A 244 -12.26 -5.26 1.14
C ASP A 244 -12.27 -3.83 1.74
N GLU A 245 -11.77 -3.64 2.96
CA GLU A 245 -11.80 -2.38 3.69
C GLU A 245 -10.44 -1.68 3.71
N VAL A 246 -10.46 -0.35 3.61
CA VAL A 246 -9.29 0.50 3.88
C VAL A 246 -8.93 0.39 5.36
N ILE A 247 -7.68 0.00 5.65
CA ILE A 247 -7.20 -0.23 7.01
C ILE A 247 -6.57 1.01 7.67
N SER A 248 -6.18 2.01 6.86
CA SER A 248 -5.65 3.29 7.34
C SER A 248 -5.81 4.38 6.27
N GLU A 249 -6.00 5.61 6.70
CA GLU A 249 -6.04 6.82 5.85
C GLU A 249 -4.87 7.79 6.14
N GLU A 250 -3.90 7.34 6.94
CA GLU A 250 -2.74 8.14 7.35
C GLU A 250 -1.59 8.03 6.33
N SER A 251 -0.64 8.97 6.34
CA SER A 251 0.54 8.93 5.46
C SER A 251 1.54 7.82 5.79
N SER A 252 1.34 7.14 6.94
CA SER A 252 2.08 5.98 7.42
C SER A 252 1.11 4.91 7.90
N LEU A 253 1.59 3.68 8.05
CA LEU A 253 0.77 2.56 8.53
C LEU A 253 1.34 1.98 9.82
N VAL A 254 0.45 1.75 10.80
CA VAL A 254 0.71 0.84 11.93
C VAL A 254 -0.05 -0.45 11.65
N PHE A 255 0.68 -1.49 11.26
CA PHE A 255 0.14 -2.78 10.87
C PHE A 255 0.23 -3.79 12.02
N VAL A 256 -0.82 -4.60 12.21
CA VAL A 256 -0.85 -5.72 13.18
C VAL A 256 -1.52 -6.91 12.50
N ALA A 257 -0.90 -8.07 12.62
CA ALA A 257 -1.44 -9.34 12.15
C ALA A 257 -1.47 -10.36 13.28
N GLU A 258 -2.62 -10.97 13.54
CA GLU A 258 -2.83 -11.97 14.60
C GLU A 258 -2.38 -13.38 14.20
N SER A 259 -1.94 -13.57 12.95
CA SER A 259 -1.58 -14.88 12.42
C SER A 259 -0.37 -14.78 11.51
N THR A 260 0.46 -15.82 11.55
CA THR A 260 1.64 -15.94 10.69
C THR A 260 1.26 -16.02 9.22
N GLY A 261 2.11 -15.52 8.35
CA GLY A 261 1.91 -15.59 6.90
C GLY A 261 2.50 -14.39 6.19
N GLU A 262 2.30 -14.36 4.88
CA GLU A 262 2.67 -13.23 4.03
C GLU A 262 1.43 -12.36 3.78
N TYR A 263 1.58 -11.06 3.98
CA TYR A 263 0.54 -10.06 3.78
C TYR A 263 1.00 -9.07 2.74
N HIS A 264 0.24 -8.94 1.66
CA HIS A 264 0.48 -7.95 0.62
C HIS A 264 -0.34 -6.69 0.90
N ILE A 265 0.34 -5.58 1.10
CA ILE A 265 -0.25 -4.29 1.45
C ILE A 265 -0.10 -3.35 0.27
N THR A 266 -1.17 -2.66 -0.08
CA THR A 266 -1.16 -1.61 -1.10
C THR A 266 -1.44 -0.28 -0.43
N ALA A 267 -0.64 0.73 -0.72
CA ALA A 267 -0.81 2.08 -0.21
C ALA A 267 -0.95 3.06 -1.38
N THR A 268 -2.03 3.84 -1.40
CA THR A 268 -2.32 4.79 -2.46
C THR A 268 -2.42 6.20 -1.89
N ALA A 269 -1.75 7.15 -2.53
CA ALA A 269 -1.89 8.57 -2.28
C ALA A 269 -2.55 9.25 -3.48
N THR A 270 -3.53 10.10 -3.20
CA THR A 270 -4.39 10.74 -4.20
C THR A 270 -4.54 12.22 -3.91
N ALA A 271 -4.39 13.07 -4.93
CA ALA A 271 -4.63 14.51 -4.83
C ALA A 271 -5.40 15.03 -6.05
N GLU A 272 -6.08 16.17 -5.89
CA GLU A 272 -6.76 16.84 -7.02
C GLU A 272 -5.73 17.63 -7.87
N ARG A 273 -5.83 17.51 -9.19
CA ARG A 273 -4.99 18.23 -10.17
C ARG A 273 -5.86 18.93 -11.22
N GLY A 274 -6.23 20.18 -10.94
CA GLY A 274 -7.11 20.95 -11.82
C GLY A 274 -8.54 20.41 -11.81
N THR A 275 -8.99 19.85 -12.93
CA THR A 275 -10.29 19.13 -13.02
C THR A 275 -10.14 17.61 -12.92
N GLY A 276 -8.91 17.10 -12.91
CA GLY A 276 -8.60 15.69 -12.79
C GLY A 276 -8.01 15.33 -11.43
N GLU A 277 -7.52 14.12 -11.34
CA GLU A 277 -6.90 13.56 -10.14
C GLU A 277 -5.47 13.11 -10.45
N VAL A 278 -4.61 13.07 -9.44
CA VAL A 278 -3.28 12.51 -9.53
C VAL A 278 -3.05 11.49 -8.42
N SER A 279 -2.57 10.29 -8.77
CA SER A 279 -2.42 9.18 -7.83
C SER A 279 -1.08 8.44 -7.96
N LEU A 280 -0.58 7.96 -6.83
CA LEU A 280 0.65 7.17 -6.68
C LEU A 280 0.35 5.96 -5.80
N THR A 281 0.85 4.78 -6.16
CA THR A 281 0.69 3.57 -5.36
C THR A 281 2.04 2.92 -5.03
N HIS A 282 2.17 2.45 -3.79
CA HIS A 282 3.25 1.60 -3.29
C HIS A 282 2.71 0.24 -2.89
N LYS A 283 3.56 -0.79 -3.02
CA LYS A 283 3.25 -2.15 -2.59
C LYS A 283 4.27 -2.60 -1.57
N PHE A 284 3.79 -3.27 -0.53
CA PHE A 284 4.61 -3.82 0.53
C PHE A 284 4.30 -5.29 0.75
N THR A 285 5.32 -6.05 1.12
CA THR A 285 5.17 -7.43 1.59
C THR A 285 5.57 -7.49 3.06
N VAL A 286 4.63 -7.86 3.93
CA VAL A 286 4.90 -8.08 5.35
C VAL A 286 4.88 -9.58 5.63
N THR A 287 6.01 -10.14 6.04
CA THR A 287 6.09 -11.53 6.50
C THR A 287 5.99 -11.59 8.01
N VAL A 288 5.00 -12.32 8.51
CA VAL A 288 4.67 -12.45 9.93
C VAL A 288 5.06 -13.83 10.42
N TYR A 289 5.92 -13.88 11.43
CA TYR A 289 6.48 -15.10 12.02
C TYR A 289 5.84 -15.44 13.38
N GLU A 290 6.07 -16.67 13.86
CA GLU A 290 5.83 -17.05 15.26
C GLU A 290 6.92 -16.45 16.16
N GLU A 291 6.56 -16.04 17.38
CA GLU A 291 7.54 -15.59 18.39
C GLU A 291 8.59 -16.67 18.64
N GLY A 292 9.86 -16.29 18.57
CA GLY A 292 10.96 -17.22 18.83
C GLY A 292 11.25 -18.23 17.72
N ALA A 293 10.68 -18.06 16.52
CA ALA A 293 10.97 -18.93 15.37
C ALA A 293 12.48 -19.08 15.08
N TYR A 294 13.25 -18.01 15.28
CA TYR A 294 14.69 -17.95 15.01
C TYR A 294 15.55 -17.69 16.24
N ARG A 295 15.00 -17.88 17.44
CA ARG A 295 15.74 -17.70 18.70
C ARG A 295 16.95 -18.62 18.76
N ARG A 296 18.15 -18.05 18.96
CA ARG A 296 19.42 -18.76 19.11
C ARG A 296 19.74 -18.97 20.58
N THR A 297 19.57 -20.20 21.07
CA THR A 297 19.89 -20.52 22.48
C THR A 297 21.41 -20.50 22.71
N PRO A 298 21.93 -19.86 23.79
CA PRO A 298 23.36 -19.88 24.10
C PRO A 298 23.86 -21.30 24.33
N ASN A 299 25.12 -21.54 23.94
CA ASN A 299 25.79 -22.82 24.09
C ASN A 299 27.19 -22.65 24.71
N GLY A 300 27.96 -23.74 24.82
CA GLY A 300 29.27 -23.71 25.49
C GLY A 300 30.36 -22.86 24.80
N SER A 301 30.12 -22.37 23.58
CA SER A 301 31.00 -21.40 22.89
C SER A 301 30.42 -19.99 22.83
N SER A 302 29.25 -19.75 23.42
CA SER A 302 28.66 -18.42 23.48
C SER A 302 29.45 -17.55 24.44
N GLU A 303 29.84 -16.36 23.98
CA GLU A 303 30.58 -15.38 24.77
C GLU A 303 29.64 -14.31 25.31
N ALA A 304 29.95 -13.75 26.48
CA ALA A 304 29.17 -12.63 27.03
C ALA A 304 29.34 -11.34 26.21
N ASP A 305 30.47 -11.20 25.51
CA ASP A 305 30.79 -10.04 24.68
C ASP A 305 30.08 -10.13 23.32
N TRP A 306 29.68 -8.97 22.79
CA TRP A 306 29.16 -8.83 21.44
C TRP A 306 30.04 -9.50 20.36
N ASN A 307 29.41 -9.97 19.29
CA ASN A 307 30.05 -10.74 18.22
C ASN A 307 30.67 -9.86 17.14
N ARG A 308 29.94 -8.86 16.65
CA ARG A 308 30.36 -8.02 15.52
C ARG A 308 29.69 -6.65 15.53
N VAL A 309 30.37 -5.64 14.99
CA VAL A 309 29.77 -4.35 14.58
C VAL A 309 29.16 -4.49 13.18
N PHE A 310 27.86 -4.19 13.05
CA PHE A 310 27.14 -4.23 11.78
C PHE A 310 27.12 -2.87 11.09
N GLU A 311 26.93 -1.81 11.86
CA GLU A 311 26.90 -0.44 11.36
C GLU A 311 27.63 0.49 12.33
N TYR A 312 28.31 1.49 11.77
CA TYR A 312 28.87 2.62 12.52
C TYR A 312 28.75 3.89 11.68
N THR A 313 27.79 4.72 12.05
CA THR A 313 27.50 5.99 11.37
C THR A 313 27.42 7.10 12.42
N PRO A 314 28.57 7.56 12.94
CA PRO A 314 28.63 8.76 13.77
C PRO A 314 28.14 10.01 13.03
N ALA A 315 27.53 10.91 13.79
CA ALA A 315 27.32 12.29 13.37
C ALA A 315 28.66 13.03 13.35
N PRO A 316 28.74 14.25 12.76
CA PRO A 316 29.97 15.02 12.83
C PRO A 316 30.34 15.34 14.28
N GLY A 317 31.62 15.16 14.64
CA GLY A 317 32.11 15.35 15.99
C GLY A 317 33.63 15.53 16.06
N GLN A 318 34.11 16.07 17.16
CA GLN A 318 35.49 16.49 17.34
C GLN A 318 36.51 15.34 17.36
N PHE A 319 36.06 14.12 17.62
CA PHE A 319 36.89 12.91 17.57
C PHE A 319 36.73 12.13 16.26
N ILE A 320 35.79 12.52 15.40
CA ILE A 320 35.62 11.92 14.08
C ILE A 320 36.76 12.37 13.16
N ASN A 321 37.36 11.40 12.48
CA ASN A 321 38.58 11.56 11.67
C ASN A 321 39.83 11.99 12.46
N GLU A 322 39.81 11.96 13.80
CA GLU A 322 40.93 12.40 14.64
C GLU A 322 41.91 11.24 14.90
N LEU A 323 43.20 11.47 14.61
CA LEU A 323 44.19 10.40 14.49
C LEU A 323 44.78 9.91 15.82
N LYS A 324 44.58 10.62 16.93
CA LYS A 324 45.25 10.31 18.21
C LYS A 324 44.28 9.75 19.24
N THR A 325 43.42 10.64 19.70
CA THR A 325 42.42 10.39 20.74
C THR A 325 41.26 9.63 20.13
N GLY A 326 40.77 10.07 18.96
CA GLY A 326 39.78 9.32 18.18
C GLY A 326 40.34 8.01 17.62
N GLY A 327 41.65 7.93 17.36
CA GLY A 327 42.29 6.70 16.89
C GLY A 327 41.97 6.33 15.44
N PHE A 328 41.46 7.27 14.64
CA PHE A 328 41.29 7.08 13.21
C PHE A 328 42.64 7.01 12.48
N ASP A 329 42.62 6.52 11.25
CA ASP A 329 43.70 6.70 10.28
C ASP A 329 43.17 7.23 8.94
N GLU A 330 44.09 7.62 8.05
CA GLU A 330 43.76 8.20 6.74
C GLU A 330 43.09 7.23 5.75
N THR A 331 42.97 5.94 6.10
CA THR A 331 42.40 4.91 5.23
C THR A 331 40.92 4.65 5.51
N ILE A 332 40.38 5.21 6.59
CA ILE A 332 38.97 5.06 6.98
C ILE A 332 38.10 6.01 6.13
N THR A 333 37.83 5.61 4.89
CA THR A 333 37.05 6.39 3.93
C THR A 333 35.88 5.61 3.33
N THR A 334 35.56 4.42 3.85
CA THR A 334 34.35 3.66 3.48
C THR A 334 33.60 3.23 4.73
N PRO A 335 32.28 2.94 4.63
CA PRO A 335 31.50 2.43 5.76
C PRO A 335 32.10 1.16 6.38
N GLU A 336 32.59 0.22 5.54
CA GLU A 336 33.21 -1.03 6.01
C GLU A 336 34.50 -0.79 6.79
N ALA A 337 35.31 0.19 6.36
CA ALA A 337 36.52 0.58 7.08
C ALA A 337 36.17 1.25 8.42
N ALA A 338 35.10 2.04 8.47
CA ALA A 338 34.62 2.68 9.69
C ALA A 338 34.09 1.64 10.69
N ILE A 339 33.34 0.63 10.21
CA ILE A 339 32.91 -0.54 10.99
C ILE A 339 34.12 -1.29 11.55
N ALA A 340 35.11 -1.61 10.70
CA ALA A 340 36.31 -2.33 11.11
C ALA A 340 37.14 -1.55 12.15
N TYR A 341 37.21 -0.22 12.00
CA TYR A 341 37.83 0.67 12.99
C TYR A 341 37.10 0.58 14.34
N ALA A 342 35.77 0.72 14.35
CA ALA A 342 34.99 0.71 15.58
C ALA A 342 35.12 -0.65 16.30
N GLU A 343 35.06 -1.74 15.53
CA GLU A 343 35.25 -3.09 16.04
C GLU A 343 36.66 -3.29 16.63
N ALA A 344 37.71 -2.90 15.92
CA ALA A 344 39.09 -3.04 16.40
C ALA A 344 39.34 -2.26 17.69
N ARG A 345 38.77 -1.06 17.78
CA ARG A 345 38.94 -0.14 18.91
C ARG A 345 38.25 -0.64 20.18
N MET A 346 37.03 -1.13 20.06
CA MET A 346 36.30 -1.77 21.17
C MET A 346 36.85 -3.17 21.52
N ARG A 347 37.72 -3.75 20.68
CA ARG A 347 38.43 -5.03 20.95
C ARG A 347 39.88 -4.84 21.39
N GLU A 348 40.30 -3.62 21.69
CA GLU A 348 41.67 -3.36 22.17
C GLU A 348 42.00 -4.21 23.41
N VAL A 349 43.27 -4.62 23.49
CA VAL A 349 43.83 -5.38 24.60
C VAL A 349 45.03 -4.66 25.18
N ASP A 350 45.24 -4.81 26.48
CA ASP A 350 46.42 -4.30 27.15
C ASP A 350 47.70 -5.04 26.71
N SER A 351 48.85 -4.56 27.17
CA SER A 351 50.16 -5.18 26.88
C SER A 351 50.30 -6.65 27.36
N SER A 352 49.41 -7.11 28.23
CA SER A 352 49.35 -8.50 28.72
C SER A 352 48.35 -9.36 27.95
N GLY A 353 47.64 -8.79 26.97
CA GLY A 353 46.62 -9.46 26.18
C GLY A 353 45.25 -9.54 26.87
N ASN A 354 45.03 -8.79 27.96
CA ASN A 354 43.71 -8.72 28.59
C ASN A 354 42.83 -7.70 27.86
N PRO A 355 41.50 -7.92 27.76
CA PRO A 355 40.58 -6.92 27.23
C PRO A 355 40.76 -5.56 27.90
N SER A 356 40.97 -4.53 27.09
CA SER A 356 41.10 -3.13 27.50
C SER A 356 40.41 -2.27 26.43
N PRO A 357 39.08 -2.42 26.28
CA PRO A 357 38.33 -1.80 25.19
C PRO A 357 38.46 -0.29 25.26
N ASN A 358 38.53 0.34 24.08
CA ASN A 358 38.62 1.78 23.94
C ASN A 358 37.32 2.33 23.33
N TRP A 359 37.02 3.59 23.61
CA TRP A 359 35.75 4.18 23.21
C TRP A 359 35.73 4.53 21.73
N VAL A 360 34.56 4.45 21.12
CA VAL A 360 34.24 5.07 19.83
C VAL A 360 33.24 6.19 20.07
N SER A 361 33.44 7.30 19.35
CA SER A 361 32.64 8.50 19.46
C SER A 361 31.47 8.46 18.48
N LEU A 362 30.26 8.66 18.96
CA LEU A 362 29.09 8.75 18.09
C LEU A 362 28.91 10.14 17.48
N GLY A 363 29.67 11.14 17.93
CA GLY A 363 29.54 12.52 17.50
C GLY A 363 28.26 13.17 18.02
N GLY A 364 27.79 14.22 17.33
CA GLY A 364 26.54 14.89 17.68
C GLY A 364 25.28 14.01 17.59
N PHE A 365 24.11 14.65 17.70
CA PHE A 365 22.81 13.97 17.69
C PHE A 365 22.65 12.95 16.57
N GLY A 366 22.06 11.81 16.90
CA GLY A 366 21.61 10.81 15.93
C GLY A 366 22.71 9.89 15.42
N GLY A 367 23.99 10.22 15.67
CA GLY A 367 25.11 9.32 15.36
C GLY A 367 25.00 8.03 16.15
N TYR A 368 25.32 6.89 15.53
CA TYR A 368 24.98 5.59 16.08
C TYR A 368 25.96 4.46 15.75
N ILE A 369 25.86 3.38 16.52
CA ILE A 369 26.52 2.11 16.30
C ILE A 369 25.53 0.95 16.50
N VAL A 370 25.66 -0.10 15.68
CA VAL A 370 24.85 -1.33 15.75
C VAL A 370 25.76 -2.53 15.96
N VAL A 371 25.45 -3.37 16.94
CA VAL A 371 26.14 -4.64 17.19
C VAL A 371 25.16 -5.81 17.23
N GLY A 372 25.66 -7.01 16.98
CA GLY A 372 24.93 -8.26 17.16
C GLY A 372 25.68 -9.25 18.06
N PHE A 373 24.95 -10.25 18.54
CA PHE A 373 25.43 -11.31 19.43
C PHE A 373 25.45 -12.67 18.72
N ASP A 374 26.31 -13.58 19.18
CA ASP A 374 26.41 -14.94 18.61
C ASP A 374 25.28 -15.88 19.08
N HIS A 375 24.43 -15.39 19.99
CA HIS A 375 23.23 -16.02 20.50
C HIS A 375 22.18 -14.94 20.81
N SER A 376 20.94 -15.36 21.02
CA SER A 376 19.87 -14.46 21.44
C SER A 376 19.93 -14.23 22.95
N ILE A 377 19.96 -12.96 23.36
CA ILE A 377 19.95 -12.59 24.78
C ILE A 377 18.52 -12.71 25.31
N ALA A 378 18.33 -13.56 26.30
CA ALA A 378 17.02 -13.80 26.89
C ALA A 378 16.57 -12.63 27.77
N ASN A 379 15.30 -12.26 27.70
CA ASN A 379 14.67 -11.40 28.69
C ASN A 379 14.50 -12.18 30.01
N SER A 380 15.19 -11.76 31.06
CA SER A 380 15.12 -12.35 32.39
C SER A 380 14.08 -11.68 33.31
N GLY A 381 13.51 -10.55 32.87
CA GLY A 381 12.70 -9.65 33.70
C GLY A 381 13.52 -8.80 34.68
N SER A 382 14.86 -8.80 34.54
CA SER A 382 15.82 -8.03 35.33
C SER A 382 16.74 -7.24 34.38
N TYR A 383 17.90 -6.79 34.86
CA TYR A 383 18.96 -6.32 33.97
C TYR A 383 19.48 -7.50 33.13
N ASP A 384 19.46 -7.33 31.81
CA ASP A 384 19.81 -8.35 30.81
C ASP A 384 21.02 -7.93 29.95
N LEU A 385 21.22 -6.62 29.81
CA LEU A 385 22.21 -6.03 28.91
C LEU A 385 23.12 -5.09 29.69
N ALA A 386 24.35 -4.93 29.22
CA ALA A 386 25.26 -3.89 29.71
C ALA A 386 25.98 -3.20 28.56
N ILE A 387 26.16 -1.88 28.67
CA ILE A 387 26.84 -1.05 27.67
C ILE A 387 27.91 -0.22 28.39
N LEU A 388 29.11 -0.20 27.83
CA LEU A 388 30.24 0.51 28.42
C LEU A 388 30.35 1.90 27.79
N GLY A 389 30.50 2.89 28.66
CA GLY A 389 30.81 4.28 28.33
C GLY A 389 32.02 4.75 29.14
N ASN A 390 32.26 6.06 29.13
CA ASN A 390 33.33 6.71 29.89
C ASN A 390 32.79 7.82 30.82
N SER A 391 31.47 7.93 30.96
CA SER A 391 30.82 8.91 31.81
C SER A 391 31.33 8.95 33.25
N PHE A 392 31.41 10.16 33.77
CA PHE A 392 31.79 10.48 35.15
C PHE A 392 30.92 11.60 35.73
N ALA A 393 31.08 11.92 37.01
CA ALA A 393 30.29 12.94 37.67
C ALA A 393 30.37 14.30 36.95
N GLY A 394 29.24 14.76 36.41
CA GLY A 394 29.15 16.00 35.64
C GLY A 394 29.55 15.88 34.17
N SER A 395 29.77 14.66 33.66
CA SER A 395 30.00 14.35 32.24
C SER A 395 29.15 13.16 31.81
N SER A 396 27.86 13.41 31.58
CA SER A 396 26.94 12.43 30.96
C SER A 396 26.61 12.83 29.53
N GLU A 397 26.74 11.88 28.61
CA GLU A 397 26.52 12.06 27.17
C GLU A 397 25.54 10.98 26.69
N PRO A 398 24.24 11.11 27.02
CA PRO A 398 23.30 10.00 27.03
C PRO A 398 23.08 9.40 25.63
N GLY A 399 23.30 8.09 25.53
CA GLY A 399 22.89 7.31 24.37
C GLY A 399 21.50 6.69 24.56
N ILE A 400 20.65 6.82 23.54
CA ILE A 400 19.40 6.09 23.40
C ILE A 400 19.72 4.66 23.00
N VAL A 401 19.14 3.69 23.72
CA VAL A 401 19.34 2.26 23.45
C VAL A 401 18.14 1.70 22.71
N TRP A 402 18.42 1.03 21.59
CA TRP A 402 17.45 0.26 20.83
C TRP A 402 17.87 -1.20 20.78
N VAL A 403 16.88 -2.08 20.70
CA VAL A 403 17.06 -3.52 20.59
C VAL A 403 16.21 -4.07 19.46
N MET A 404 16.63 -5.19 18.88
CA MET A 404 15.93 -5.86 17.79
C MET A 404 16.09 -7.37 17.92
N GLN A 405 15.06 -8.11 17.53
CA GLN A 405 15.15 -9.55 17.27
C GLN A 405 15.43 -9.79 15.80
N ASP A 406 16.14 -10.88 15.52
CA ASP A 406 16.25 -11.47 14.19
C ASP A 406 14.95 -12.25 13.92
N GLU A 407 13.91 -11.52 13.52
CA GLU A 407 12.55 -12.01 13.29
C GLU A 407 12.49 -12.90 12.04
N ASN A 408 13.35 -12.65 11.04
CA ASN A 408 13.40 -13.42 9.80
C ASN A 408 14.50 -14.51 9.76
N GLY A 409 15.46 -14.47 10.69
CA GLY A 409 16.55 -15.45 10.82
C GLY A 409 17.70 -15.27 9.83
N ASP A 410 17.83 -14.11 9.19
CA ASP A 410 18.87 -13.82 8.19
C ASP A 410 20.21 -13.38 8.82
N GLY A 411 20.20 -13.04 10.11
CA GLY A 411 21.39 -12.61 10.84
C GLY A 411 21.81 -11.17 10.60
N GLU A 412 20.95 -10.33 10.03
CA GLU A 412 21.16 -8.91 9.76
C GLU A 412 20.23 -8.02 10.60
N PRO A 413 20.65 -6.79 10.98
CA PRO A 413 19.85 -5.89 11.82
C PRO A 413 18.79 -5.10 11.01
N ASN A 414 17.94 -5.79 10.25
CA ASN A 414 17.04 -5.21 9.26
C ASN A 414 15.53 -5.36 9.59
N ASP A 415 15.18 -5.94 10.73
CA ASP A 415 13.81 -6.16 11.20
C ASP A 415 13.26 -4.97 12.04
N THR A 416 12.39 -5.22 13.02
CA THR A 416 11.76 -4.18 13.85
C THR A 416 12.67 -3.71 15.01
N TRP A 417 13.00 -2.42 15.05
CA TRP A 417 13.71 -1.79 16.19
C TRP A 417 12.75 -1.35 17.29
N TYR A 418 13.09 -1.68 18.54
CA TYR A 418 12.38 -1.24 19.75
C TYR A 418 13.29 -0.38 20.62
N GLN A 419 12.86 0.82 20.97
CA GLN A 419 13.58 1.64 21.94
C GLN A 419 13.42 1.04 23.34
N LEU A 420 14.46 1.08 24.16
CA LEU A 420 14.32 0.87 25.59
C LEU A 420 13.94 2.20 26.26
N ALA A 421 12.81 2.22 26.97
CA ALA A 421 12.37 3.39 27.70
C ALA A 421 13.41 3.83 28.74
N GLY A 422 13.44 5.14 29.01
CA GLY A 422 14.27 5.76 30.02
C GLY A 422 13.51 6.82 30.82
N SER A 423 14.21 7.53 31.69
CA SER A 423 13.59 8.47 32.62
C SER A 423 12.86 9.64 31.94
N GLU A 424 13.17 9.94 30.68
CA GLU A 424 12.55 11.01 29.91
C GLU A 424 11.47 10.53 28.93
N THR A 425 11.25 9.22 28.79
CA THR A 425 10.22 8.68 27.90
C THR A 425 8.84 9.26 28.23
N GLY A 426 8.13 9.74 27.21
CA GLY A 426 6.79 10.34 27.32
C GLY A 426 6.74 11.76 27.90
N LYS A 427 7.88 12.41 28.17
CA LYS A 427 7.92 13.81 28.59
C LYS A 427 7.76 14.74 27.39
N ALA A 428 7.07 15.86 27.59
CA ALA A 428 6.89 16.87 26.55
C ALA A 428 8.18 17.56 26.08
N THR A 429 9.28 17.42 26.85
CA THR A 429 10.60 17.93 26.48
C THR A 429 11.46 16.92 25.74
N THR A 430 10.99 15.68 25.59
CA THR A 430 11.58 14.66 24.72
C THR A 430 10.89 14.70 23.37
N ILE A 431 11.69 14.79 22.31
CA ILE A 431 11.21 14.92 20.94
C ILE A 431 11.43 13.59 20.24
N GLU A 432 10.35 12.86 20.02
CA GLU A 432 10.35 11.65 19.18
C GLU A 432 10.43 12.04 17.70
N ASN A 433 11.00 11.19 16.86
CA ASN A 433 11.19 11.43 15.42
C ASN A 433 11.91 12.77 15.11
N TYR A 434 12.84 13.18 15.98
CA TYR A 434 13.67 14.35 15.75
C TYR A 434 14.72 14.00 14.69
N ALA A 435 14.88 14.88 13.69
CA ALA A 435 15.79 14.65 12.57
C ALA A 435 16.73 15.84 12.42
N VAL A 436 18.03 15.57 12.27
CA VAL A 436 19.07 16.58 12.03
C VAL A 436 19.77 16.28 10.72
N THR A 437 19.79 17.26 9.82
CA THR A 437 20.55 17.23 8.58
C THR A 437 21.88 17.95 8.77
N TYR A 438 22.99 17.24 8.57
CA TYR A 438 24.34 17.79 8.64
C TYR A 438 24.86 18.11 7.23
N TYR A 439 25.54 19.25 7.07
CA TYR A 439 26.06 19.73 5.79
C TYR A 439 27.58 19.70 5.74
N ARG A 440 28.13 19.10 4.69
CA ARG A 440 29.58 19.03 4.45
C ARG A 440 30.17 20.46 4.46
N PRO A 441 31.25 20.70 5.24
CA PRO A 441 31.87 22.01 5.27
C PRO A 441 32.54 22.34 3.93
N SER A 442 32.43 23.59 3.50
CA SER A 442 32.99 24.08 2.22
C SER A 442 34.52 24.20 2.19
N GLY A 443 35.18 23.97 3.33
CA GLY A 443 36.63 24.12 3.46
C GLY A 443 37.17 23.50 4.74
N ILE A 444 38.48 23.29 4.75
CA ILE A 444 39.23 22.75 5.89
C ILE A 444 39.07 23.66 7.12
N ALA A 445 38.96 23.05 8.30
CA ALA A 445 38.86 23.72 9.60
C ALA A 445 37.63 24.63 9.74
N MET A 446 36.57 24.35 8.99
CA MET A 446 35.27 25.02 9.11
C MET A 446 34.32 24.20 9.99
N PRO A 447 33.42 24.87 10.73
CA PRO A 447 32.36 24.19 11.47
C PRO A 447 31.41 23.45 10.52
N VAL A 448 30.82 22.36 11.01
CA VAL A 448 29.81 21.59 10.27
C VAL A 448 28.44 22.15 10.60
N GLN A 449 27.76 22.71 9.62
CA GLN A 449 26.43 23.29 9.80
C GLN A 449 25.37 22.19 9.87
N TRP A 450 24.27 22.44 10.58
CA TRP A 450 23.11 21.55 10.60
C TRP A 450 21.79 22.32 10.68
N THR A 451 20.73 21.66 10.22
CA THR A 451 19.33 22.08 10.39
C THR A 451 18.53 20.91 10.97
N ASP A 452 17.41 21.20 11.63
CA ASP A 452 16.51 20.17 12.13
C ASP A 452 15.11 20.22 11.47
N ASN A 453 14.32 19.18 11.70
CA ASN A 453 12.93 19.10 11.21
C ASN A 453 11.94 20.02 11.96
N LEU A 454 12.41 20.84 12.91
CA LEU A 454 11.62 21.85 13.61
C LEU A 454 11.93 23.27 13.12
N GLY A 455 12.80 23.41 12.10
CA GLY A 455 13.17 24.67 11.48
C GLY A 455 14.30 25.43 12.21
N ASN A 456 14.98 24.79 13.17
CA ASN A 456 16.16 25.36 13.80
C ASN A 456 17.43 25.01 13.00
N SER A 457 18.52 25.70 13.34
CA SER A 457 19.83 25.49 12.73
C SER A 457 20.94 25.77 13.74
N GLY A 458 22.09 25.12 13.55
CA GLY A 458 23.28 25.35 14.35
C GLY A 458 24.53 24.79 13.70
N GLU A 459 25.57 24.59 14.51
CA GLU A 459 26.84 24.06 14.04
C GLU A 459 27.56 23.19 15.07
N ILE A 460 28.32 22.22 14.58
CA ILE A 460 29.39 21.55 15.33
C ILE A 460 30.65 22.40 15.16
N ASP A 461 31.11 23.01 16.27
CA ASP A 461 32.21 23.97 16.28
C ASP A 461 33.54 23.29 15.92
N TYR A 462 34.29 23.85 14.97
CA TYR A 462 35.64 23.37 14.73
C TYR A 462 36.63 23.93 15.77
N LEU A 463 36.99 23.11 16.75
CA LEU A 463 37.87 23.49 17.87
C LEU A 463 39.36 23.41 17.50
N LYS A 464 39.81 24.31 16.62
CA LYS A 464 41.19 24.36 16.08
C LYS A 464 42.31 24.43 17.13
N GLN A 465 42.01 24.76 18.37
CA GLN A 465 43.02 24.79 19.44
C GLN A 465 43.37 23.39 19.95
N PHE A 466 42.44 22.43 19.85
CA PHE A 466 42.58 21.06 20.34
C PHE A 466 42.79 20.07 19.19
N HIS A 467 42.16 20.32 18.05
CA HIS A 467 42.02 19.34 16.96
C HIS A 467 42.69 19.79 15.66
N ARG A 468 43.04 18.84 14.78
CA ARG A 468 43.91 19.08 13.61
C ARG A 468 43.45 18.44 12.31
N GLN A 469 42.51 17.50 12.37
CA GLN A 469 41.88 16.88 11.20
C GLN A 469 41.17 17.92 10.35
N ASP A 470 41.02 17.65 9.06
CA ASP A 470 40.55 18.64 8.08
C ASP A 470 39.10 19.09 8.34
N TYR A 471 38.23 18.17 8.74
CA TYR A 471 36.86 18.44 9.15
C TYR A 471 36.29 17.30 10.01
N TYR A 472 35.25 17.61 10.76
CA TYR A 472 34.56 16.66 11.65
C TYR A 472 33.50 15.82 10.93
N TYR A 473 33.21 16.13 9.67
CA TYR A 473 32.26 15.38 8.84
C TYR A 473 32.84 14.01 8.45
N PRO A 474 32.13 12.89 8.65
CA PRO A 474 32.64 11.56 8.32
C PRO A 474 33.16 11.44 6.88
N LEU A 475 34.36 10.90 6.71
CA LEU A 475 35.02 10.83 5.39
C LEU A 475 34.36 9.83 4.41
N TRP A 476 33.63 8.85 4.93
CA TRP A 476 32.97 7.81 4.13
C TRP A 476 31.54 8.18 3.68
N ILE A 477 31.00 9.31 4.15
CA ILE A 477 29.74 9.84 3.64
C ILE A 477 30.09 10.69 2.42
N GLU A 478 29.67 10.27 1.22
CA GLU A 478 29.95 10.97 -0.04
C GLU A 478 29.00 12.15 -0.31
N ALA A 479 27.75 12.06 0.14
CA ALA A 479 26.76 13.12 -0.03
C ALA A 479 27.20 14.42 0.65
N ASP A 480 26.80 15.57 0.08
CA ASP A 480 27.06 16.89 0.64
C ASP A 480 26.22 17.18 1.90
N SER A 481 25.20 16.36 2.16
CA SER A 481 24.49 16.33 3.42
C SER A 481 23.88 14.95 3.67
N TYR A 482 23.59 14.65 4.93
CA TYR A 482 22.85 13.47 5.35
C TYR A 482 22.03 13.78 6.59
N THR A 483 20.94 13.03 6.78
CA THR A 483 20.01 13.21 7.89
C THR A 483 20.08 12.03 8.82
N LEU A 484 20.15 12.30 10.12
CA LEU A 484 20.04 11.30 11.18
C LEU A 484 18.78 11.58 12.00
N THR A 485 18.01 10.52 12.27
CA THR A 485 16.73 10.58 12.97
C THR A 485 16.76 9.74 14.23
N GLY A 486 16.10 10.19 15.29
CA GLY A 486 15.98 9.46 16.54
C GLY A 486 15.21 10.23 17.61
N THR A 487 15.34 9.79 18.85
CA THR A 487 14.73 10.46 20.01
C THR A 487 15.71 11.46 20.62
N CYS A 488 15.30 12.72 20.71
CA CYS A 488 16.11 13.80 21.26
C CYS A 488 15.66 14.14 22.69
N LEU A 489 16.60 14.05 23.62
CA LEU A 489 16.42 14.39 25.02
C LEU A 489 16.68 15.89 25.24
N GLU A 490 16.00 16.47 26.21
CA GLU A 490 16.30 17.83 26.68
C GLU A 490 17.73 17.88 27.25
N PRO A 491 18.64 18.69 26.67
CA PRO A 491 20.01 18.76 27.16
C PRO A 491 20.09 19.27 28.60
N ARG A 492 20.85 18.56 29.43
CA ARG A 492 21.12 18.95 30.83
C ARG A 492 22.48 19.61 31.05
N ASN A 493 23.08 20.12 29.98
CA ASN A 493 24.36 20.81 30.08
C ASN A 493 24.19 22.28 30.46
N TYR A 494 25.05 22.77 31.34
CA TYR A 494 25.04 24.17 31.75
C TYR A 494 26.43 24.68 32.15
N ASP A 495 26.63 25.98 31.99
CA ASP A 495 27.84 26.67 32.45
C ASP A 495 27.74 26.99 33.94
N ALA A 496 28.31 26.12 34.78
CA ALA A 496 28.33 26.27 36.23
C ALA A 496 29.16 27.48 36.70
N SER A 497 30.06 28.00 35.87
CA SER A 497 30.85 29.21 36.18
C SER A 497 30.14 30.53 35.82
N GLY A 498 29.14 30.49 34.93
CA GLY A 498 28.45 31.65 34.38
C GLY A 498 29.30 32.55 33.47
N ASN A 499 30.53 32.13 33.13
CA ASN A 499 31.45 32.86 32.25
C ASN A 499 32.10 32.00 31.15
N GLY A 500 31.63 30.76 30.98
CA GLY A 500 32.05 29.79 29.98
C GLY A 500 33.29 28.98 30.33
N SER A 501 33.83 29.10 31.55
CA SER A 501 35.07 28.40 31.94
C SER A 501 34.84 27.00 32.48
N TYR A 502 33.66 26.69 33.03
CA TYR A 502 33.35 25.39 33.61
C TYR A 502 31.93 24.95 33.25
N TRP A 503 31.85 23.87 32.48
CA TRP A 503 30.62 23.25 32.03
C TRP A 503 30.37 21.95 32.77
N VAL A 504 29.10 21.66 33.02
CA VAL A 504 28.60 20.42 33.61
C VAL A 504 27.58 19.84 32.66
N ASN A 505 27.73 18.57 32.30
CA ASN A 505 26.73 17.77 31.59
C ASN A 505 26.06 16.85 32.62
N ASP A 506 24.92 17.28 33.14
CA ASP A 506 24.27 16.57 34.26
C ASP A 506 23.62 15.27 33.81
N LYS A 507 23.48 14.33 34.75
CA LYS A 507 22.97 12.98 34.48
C LYS A 507 21.45 12.96 34.27
N TYR A 508 21.00 11.88 33.65
CA TYR A 508 19.60 11.44 33.59
C TYR A 508 19.35 10.36 34.65
N ASP A 509 18.09 10.13 35.04
CA ASP A 509 17.81 9.27 36.20
C ASP A 509 18.03 7.78 35.89
N TRP A 510 17.68 7.30 34.70
CA TRP A 510 17.91 5.91 34.25
C TRP A 510 17.60 5.73 32.75
N GLY A 511 18.05 4.63 32.15
CA GLY A 511 17.67 4.17 30.81
C GLY A 511 18.53 4.66 29.64
N TYR A 512 19.73 5.21 29.92
CA TYR A 512 20.62 5.76 28.90
C TYR A 512 22.03 5.21 29.04
N SER A 513 22.71 4.95 27.93
CA SER A 513 24.14 4.60 27.94
C SER A 513 24.99 5.84 28.11
N ASP A 514 26.22 5.65 28.55
CA ASP A 514 27.17 6.75 28.82
C ASP A 514 26.57 7.86 29.70
N ASN A 515 25.74 7.43 30.65
CA ASN A 515 25.01 8.28 31.57
C ASN A 515 25.43 7.96 33.00
N TYR A 516 25.71 9.01 33.77
CA TYR A 516 26.27 8.86 35.10
C TYR A 516 25.21 8.58 36.19
N SER A 517 24.22 7.74 35.89
CA SER A 517 23.19 7.35 36.85
C SER A 517 23.62 6.19 37.75
N PRO A 518 23.57 6.31 39.09
CA PRO A 518 23.81 5.17 39.99
C PRO A 518 22.75 4.07 39.83
N VAL A 519 21.57 4.37 39.27
CA VAL A 519 20.48 3.41 39.07
C VAL A 519 20.93 2.30 38.13
N ASP A 520 21.51 2.65 36.98
CA ASP A 520 21.94 1.67 35.97
C ASP A 520 23.43 1.36 36.03
N ARG A 521 24.22 2.19 36.73
CA ARG A 521 25.63 1.86 37.01
C ARG A 521 25.81 0.75 38.02
N LEU A 522 24.81 0.55 38.88
CA LEU A 522 24.84 -0.42 39.98
C LEU A 522 26.03 -0.19 40.95
N THR A 523 26.58 1.02 40.97
CA THR A 523 27.68 1.44 41.83
C THR A 523 27.55 2.92 42.21
N GLU A 524 28.12 3.25 43.36
CA GLU A 524 28.23 4.62 43.89
C GLU A 524 29.65 5.19 43.70
N ASP A 525 30.53 4.49 42.97
CA ASP A 525 31.88 4.97 42.65
C ASP A 525 31.82 6.32 41.90
N GLU A 526 32.67 7.28 42.27
CA GLU A 526 32.71 8.62 41.71
C GLU A 526 33.34 8.71 40.29
N ASN A 527 34.01 7.65 39.83
CA ASN A 527 34.68 7.55 38.53
C ASN A 527 35.46 8.82 38.12
N VAL A 528 36.17 9.43 39.06
CA VAL A 528 36.76 10.78 38.88
C VAL A 528 37.79 10.87 37.74
N GLU A 529 38.39 9.73 37.37
CA GLU A 529 39.39 9.63 36.30
C GLU A 529 38.76 9.34 34.92
N GLY A 530 37.42 9.20 34.84
CA GLY A 530 36.73 8.86 33.59
C GLY A 530 37.12 7.47 33.06
N GLU A 531 37.32 6.51 33.97
CA GLU A 531 37.55 5.12 33.59
C GLU A 531 36.27 4.51 33.00
N THR A 532 36.38 3.30 32.45
CA THR A 532 35.25 2.56 31.91
C THR A 532 34.09 2.51 32.91
N ASN A 533 32.95 3.06 32.51
CA ASN A 533 31.71 3.02 33.25
C ASN A 533 30.72 2.11 32.54
N VAL A 534 29.83 1.44 33.28
CA VAL A 534 28.89 0.47 32.72
C VAL A 534 27.47 0.91 33.06
N ASN A 535 26.59 0.99 32.07
CA ASN A 535 25.14 1.12 32.29
C ASN A 535 24.45 -0.21 31.97
N HIS A 536 23.52 -0.64 32.82
CA HIS A 536 22.76 -1.88 32.65
C HIS A 536 21.34 -1.58 32.16
N PHE A 537 20.79 -2.46 31.33
CA PHE A 537 19.46 -2.27 30.72
C PHE A 537 18.61 -3.54 30.84
N LYS A 538 17.29 -3.34 30.82
CA LYS A 538 16.30 -4.41 30.88
C LYS A 538 15.60 -4.48 29.53
N ILE A 539 15.50 -5.67 28.96
CA ILE A 539 14.74 -5.88 27.73
C ILE A 539 13.26 -5.56 27.98
N SER A 540 12.76 -5.80 29.20
CA SER A 540 11.40 -5.48 29.63
C SER A 540 11.05 -3.98 29.61
N ASN A 541 12.01 -3.09 29.32
CA ASN A 541 11.75 -1.66 29.12
C ASN A 541 11.48 -1.32 27.65
N ALA A 542 11.46 -2.30 26.75
CA ALA A 542 11.15 -2.08 25.35
C ALA A 542 9.77 -1.43 25.17
N ILE A 543 9.69 -0.47 24.24
CA ILE A 543 8.47 0.18 23.81
C ILE A 543 8.28 0.01 22.30
N ASP A 544 7.02 -0.09 21.87
CA ASP A 544 6.64 -0.16 20.46
C ASP A 544 6.67 1.22 19.77
N CYS A 545 6.30 1.25 18.50
CA CYS A 545 6.26 2.47 17.68
C CYS A 545 5.26 3.55 18.16
N LEU A 546 4.37 3.21 19.09
CA LEU A 546 3.44 4.14 19.73
C LEU A 546 3.90 4.58 21.13
N GLY A 547 5.07 4.09 21.58
CA GLY A 547 5.60 4.35 22.91
C GLY A 547 4.97 3.48 24.01
N GLU A 548 4.19 2.46 23.65
CA GLU A 548 3.57 1.56 24.61
C GLU A 548 4.52 0.41 24.96
N PRO A 549 4.53 -0.08 26.22
CA PRO A 549 5.37 -1.21 26.61
C PRO A 549 5.10 -2.45 25.77
N ILE A 550 6.17 -3.12 25.33
CA ILE A 550 6.11 -4.39 24.60
C ILE A 550 6.94 -5.46 25.31
N ASP A 551 6.43 -6.69 25.31
CA ASP A 551 7.16 -7.84 25.87
C ASP A 551 7.94 -8.52 24.74
N LEU A 552 9.26 -8.56 24.89
CA LEU A 552 10.17 -9.27 23.98
C LEU A 552 10.79 -10.44 24.73
N ASP A 553 10.70 -11.65 24.19
CA ASP A 553 11.27 -12.85 24.84
C ASP A 553 12.81 -12.86 24.82
N TYR A 554 13.40 -12.20 23.83
CA TYR A 554 14.83 -12.10 23.60
C TYR A 554 15.16 -10.95 22.64
N ILE A 555 16.45 -10.68 22.46
CA ILE A 555 16.98 -9.77 21.42
C ILE A 555 18.23 -10.39 20.78
N ASP A 556 18.60 -9.92 19.60
CA ASP A 556 19.78 -10.37 18.84
C ASP A 556 20.73 -9.22 18.49
N PHE A 557 20.19 -8.00 18.37
CA PHE A 557 20.93 -6.81 18.02
C PHE A 557 20.67 -5.68 19.01
N MET A 558 21.67 -4.82 19.15
CA MET A 558 21.59 -3.58 19.93
C MET A 558 22.10 -2.41 19.09
N LYS A 559 21.46 -1.26 19.25
CA LYS A 559 21.90 0.01 18.69
C LYS A 559 22.00 1.04 19.81
N VAL A 560 23.08 1.81 19.83
CA VAL A 560 23.22 3.01 20.67
C VAL A 560 23.28 4.22 19.76
N GLN A 561 22.51 5.25 20.08
CA GLN A 561 22.41 6.47 19.31
C GLN A 561 22.57 7.69 20.22
N CYS A 562 23.38 8.67 19.83
CA CYS A 562 23.55 9.92 20.59
C CYS A 562 22.21 10.66 20.71
N GLY A 563 21.73 10.82 21.94
CA GLY A 563 20.36 11.27 22.24
C GLY A 563 20.22 12.78 22.45
N VAL A 564 21.28 13.57 22.26
CA VAL A 564 21.27 15.01 22.57
C VAL A 564 21.84 15.83 21.42
N ASN A 565 21.19 16.95 21.11
CA ASN A 565 21.71 17.95 20.17
C ASN A 565 22.19 19.20 20.93
N ALA A 566 23.38 19.12 21.53
CA ALA A 566 23.91 20.19 22.37
C ALA A 566 25.43 20.31 22.32
N LYS A 567 25.96 21.43 22.83
CA LYS A 567 27.39 21.66 23.01
C LYS A 567 27.69 22.41 24.31
N SER A 568 28.85 22.13 24.89
CA SER A 568 29.34 22.69 26.16
C SER A 568 30.55 23.61 25.95
N GLY A 569 30.34 24.69 25.19
CA GLY A 569 31.34 25.73 24.96
C GLY A 569 32.65 25.18 24.40
N TRP A 570 33.75 25.34 25.15
CA TRP A 570 35.08 24.89 24.71
C TRP A 570 35.27 23.36 24.75
N LEU A 571 34.36 22.61 25.41
CA LEU A 571 34.35 21.15 25.38
C LEU A 571 33.85 20.60 24.03
N GLY A 572 33.13 21.41 23.25
CA GLY A 572 32.55 20.98 21.97
C GLY A 572 31.15 20.39 22.13
N GLU A 573 30.73 19.65 21.11
CA GLU A 573 29.50 18.87 21.09
C GLU A 573 29.46 17.85 22.22
N LEU A 574 28.25 17.53 22.70
CA LEU A 574 28.03 16.35 23.53
C LEU A 574 27.97 15.13 22.60
N SER A 575 28.77 14.11 22.91
CA SER A 575 28.91 12.90 22.11
C SER A 575 28.86 11.67 23.00
N THR A 576 27.90 10.77 22.75
CA THR A 576 27.90 9.48 23.42
C THR A 576 29.14 8.68 23.04
N GLU A 577 29.86 8.18 24.03
CA GLU A 577 31.04 7.34 23.86
C GLU A 577 30.72 5.88 24.23
N VAL A 578 31.10 4.94 23.36
CA VAL A 578 30.77 3.50 23.52
C VAL A 578 32.04 2.66 23.49
N LEU A 579 32.25 1.80 24.48
CA LEU A 579 33.43 0.92 24.56
C LEU A 579 33.07 -0.56 24.34
N GLY A 580 31.80 -0.94 24.43
CA GLY A 580 31.36 -2.32 24.22
C GLY A 580 29.99 -2.65 24.80
N PHE A 581 29.55 -3.88 24.52
CA PHE A 581 28.22 -4.41 24.83
C PHE A 581 28.31 -5.81 25.40
N TYR A 582 27.45 -6.16 26.35
CA TYR A 582 27.45 -7.46 27.00
C TYR A 582 26.06 -8.04 27.19
N ASP A 583 25.95 -9.36 27.03
CA ASP A 583 24.91 -10.15 27.69
C ASP A 583 25.22 -10.23 29.19
N TYR A 584 24.41 -9.56 29.99
CA TYR A 584 24.55 -9.55 31.45
C TYR A 584 24.07 -10.85 32.11
N ASN A 585 23.41 -11.74 31.37
CA ASN A 585 22.97 -13.04 31.86
C ASN A 585 24.09 -14.08 31.92
N ILE A 586 25.15 -13.90 31.12
CA ILE A 586 26.27 -14.84 31.03
C ILE A 586 27.47 -14.30 31.80
N LYS A 587 28.20 -15.20 32.45
CA LYS A 587 29.40 -14.84 33.19
C LYS A 587 30.53 -14.52 32.20
N ARG A 588 30.94 -13.25 32.19
CA ARG A 588 32.15 -12.75 31.53
C ARG A 588 33.44 -13.25 32.18
#